data_AF-A0A7C6WAM6-F1
#
_entry.id   AF-A0A7C6WAM6-F1
#
_cell.length_a   1.000
_cell.length_b   1.000
_cell.length_c   1.000
_cell.angle_alpha   90.00
_cell.angle_beta   90.00
_cell.angle_gamma   90.00
#
_symmetry.space_group_name_H-M   'P 1'
#
loop_
_entity.id
_entity.type
_entity.pdbx_description
1 polymer ?
#
loop_
_entity_poly.entity_id
_entity_poly.type
_entity_poly.pdbx_seq_one_letter_code
_entity_poly.pdbx_strand_id
1 'polypeptide(L)'
;MAIINDGLSTYHLSTGANRAYQPAKGNFFEFIIDDIPQLLKAGVEAEFAEADDYITNAQEVIRLTVNRASIPHFELADISIRKGNSVVYYAGVPTFSEQTIELDDMIGAQSKAVLEALKARAYDISTDKGGRAIDYKFNANLVEYTSDHVKVRGWKLIGCWIRSLQESDYNKEEDSLRRVSASVRCDRAIPEYY
;
A
#
# COMPACT_ATOMS: atom_id res chain seq x y z
N MET A 1 2.38 -23.59 -41.85
CA MET A 1 2.34 -22.85 -40.57
C MET A 1 3.58 -23.22 -39.78
N ALA A 2 4.52 -22.29 -39.61
CA ALA A 2 5.69 -22.52 -38.77
C ALA A 2 5.28 -22.45 -37.30
N ILE A 3 5.57 -23.51 -36.55
CA ILE A 3 5.39 -23.54 -35.09
C ILE A 3 6.52 -22.68 -34.50
N ILE A 4 6.15 -21.59 -33.84
CA ILE A 4 7.11 -20.67 -33.21
C ILE A 4 7.71 -21.41 -32.01
N ASN A 5 9.05 -21.54 -32.02
CA ASN A 5 9.79 -22.24 -30.97
C ASN A 5 9.87 -21.34 -29.73
N ASP A 6 9.33 -21.82 -28.61
CA ASP A 6 9.10 -21.04 -27.39
C ASP A 6 10.32 -21.06 -26.43
N GLY A 7 11.51 -21.41 -26.93
CA GLY A 7 12.76 -21.42 -26.16
C GLY A 7 13.37 -20.02 -25.98
N LEU A 8 14.05 -19.80 -24.84
CA LEU A 8 14.92 -18.63 -24.62
C LEU A 8 16.02 -18.59 -25.69
N SER A 9 15.86 -17.74 -26.70
CA SER A 9 16.84 -17.52 -27.76
C SER A 9 17.28 -16.06 -27.75
N THR A 10 18.58 -15.84 -27.90
CA THR A 10 19.26 -14.52 -27.90
C THR A 10 18.70 -13.54 -28.91
N TYR A 11 17.98 -14.01 -29.93
CA TYR A 11 17.44 -13.19 -31.02
C TYR A 11 15.91 -13.01 -30.98
N HIS A 12 15.21 -13.59 -29.99
CA HIS A 12 13.74 -13.59 -29.89
C HIS A 12 13.20 -12.82 -28.67
N LEU A 13 13.98 -11.89 -28.11
CA LEU A 13 13.56 -11.04 -26.98
C LEU A 13 12.42 -10.05 -27.33
N SER A 14 12.15 -9.82 -28.62
CA SER A 14 11.11 -8.89 -29.09
C SER A 14 9.94 -9.56 -29.82
N THR A 15 9.99 -10.87 -30.05
CA THR A 15 9.02 -11.59 -30.88
C THR A 15 8.27 -12.65 -30.08
N GLY A 16 7.33 -12.20 -29.27
CA GLY A 16 6.30 -13.03 -28.63
C GLY A 16 5.20 -12.16 -28.05
N ALA A 17 3.94 -12.38 -28.48
CA ALA A 17 2.80 -11.56 -28.08
C ALA A 17 2.54 -11.54 -26.54
N ASN A 18 3.02 -12.56 -25.83
CA ASN A 18 2.93 -12.69 -24.37
C ASN A 18 4.29 -12.63 -23.66
N ARG A 19 5.37 -12.24 -24.36
CA ARG A 19 6.74 -12.26 -23.84
C ARG A 19 7.34 -10.87 -23.87
N ALA A 20 6.88 -10.03 -22.96
CA ALA A 20 7.51 -8.74 -22.71
C ALA A 20 8.83 -8.96 -21.95
N TYR A 21 9.94 -9.18 -22.66
CA TYR A 21 11.30 -9.06 -22.09
C TYR A 21 11.68 -7.59 -21.82
N GLN A 22 10.68 -6.74 -21.55
CA GLN A 22 10.87 -5.35 -21.19
C GLN A 22 11.11 -5.27 -19.68
N PRO A 23 12.09 -4.46 -19.23
CA PRO A 23 12.25 -4.19 -17.81
C PRO A 23 10.96 -3.62 -17.21
N ALA A 24 10.58 -4.12 -16.04
CA ALA A 24 9.45 -3.59 -15.31
C ALA A 24 9.69 -2.13 -14.91
N LYS A 25 8.63 -1.32 -14.92
CA LYS A 25 8.71 0.13 -14.71
C LYS A 25 8.00 0.48 -13.41
N GLY A 26 8.72 1.16 -12.51
CA GLY A 26 8.21 1.47 -11.17
C GLY A 26 7.04 2.46 -11.09
N ASN A 27 6.61 3.05 -12.21
CA ASN A 27 5.48 3.97 -12.27
C ASN A 27 4.16 3.31 -12.71
N PHE A 28 4.19 2.07 -13.21
CA PHE A 28 2.99 1.33 -13.61
C PHE A 28 2.49 0.49 -12.43
N PHE A 29 1.91 1.16 -11.45
CA PHE A 29 1.35 0.50 -10.29
C PHE A 29 0.03 1.15 -9.87
N GLU A 30 -0.78 0.38 -9.15
CA GLU A 30 -1.93 0.89 -8.43
C GLU A 30 -1.94 0.34 -7.02
N PHE A 31 -2.38 1.17 -6.08
CA PHE A 31 -2.64 0.76 -4.71
C PHE A 31 -4.14 0.81 -4.47
N ILE A 32 -4.72 -0.34 -4.18
CA ILE A 32 -6.17 -0.51 -4.04
C ILE A 32 -6.42 -0.97 -2.62
N ILE A 33 -7.34 -0.31 -1.91
CA ILE A 33 -7.81 -0.80 -0.61
C ILE A 33 -9.15 -1.48 -0.83
N ASP A 34 -9.26 -2.73 -0.41
CA ASP A 34 -10.44 -3.55 -0.63
C ASP A 34 -11.54 -3.20 0.39
N ASP A 35 -12.79 -3.11 -0.09
CA ASP A 35 -14.01 -3.03 0.72
C ASP A 35 -13.98 -1.96 1.82
N ILE A 36 -13.51 -0.75 1.52
CA ILE A 36 -13.60 0.36 2.46
C ILE A 36 -15.08 0.75 2.67
N PRO A 37 -15.62 0.65 3.90
CA PRO A 37 -16.94 1.16 4.18
C PRO A 37 -16.94 2.70 4.13
N GLN A 38 -18.13 3.29 4.09
CA GLN A 38 -18.28 4.75 4.23
C GLN A 38 -17.55 5.23 5.50
N LEU A 39 -16.61 6.16 5.32
CA LEU A 39 -15.76 6.68 6.39
C LEU A 39 -16.35 7.96 6.96
N LEU A 40 -16.34 8.12 8.28
CA LEU A 40 -16.62 9.40 8.92
C LEU A 40 -15.33 10.24 8.98
N LYS A 41 -15.39 11.52 8.60
CA LYS A 41 -14.24 12.43 8.74
C LYS A 41 -13.73 12.47 10.18
N ALA A 42 -12.41 12.56 10.34
CA ALA A 42 -11.80 12.65 11.65
C ALA A 42 -12.26 13.92 12.40
N GLY A 43 -12.55 13.79 13.70
CA GLY A 43 -13.01 14.90 14.55
C GLY A 43 -14.52 15.16 14.53
N VAL A 44 -15.30 14.47 13.69
CA VAL A 44 -16.77 14.54 13.71
C VAL A 44 -17.31 13.42 14.60
N GLU A 45 -18.19 13.78 15.53
CA GLU A 45 -18.89 12.78 16.34
C GLU A 45 -20.05 12.17 15.55
N ALA A 46 -20.16 10.84 15.56
CA ALA A 46 -21.17 10.12 14.78
C ALA A 46 -22.62 10.50 15.11
N GLU A 47 -22.88 11.02 16.32
CA GLU A 47 -24.21 11.46 16.76
C GLU A 47 -24.66 12.77 16.10
N PHE A 48 -23.72 13.61 15.69
CA PHE A 48 -23.96 14.92 15.06
C PHE A 48 -23.58 14.96 13.58
N ALA A 49 -23.14 13.84 13.02
CA ALA A 49 -22.64 13.76 11.67
C ALA A 49 -23.76 13.98 10.64
N GLU A 50 -23.52 14.89 9.70
CA GLU A 50 -24.39 15.10 8.54
C GLU A 50 -23.93 14.24 7.35
N ALA A 51 -24.74 14.16 6.30
CA ALA A 51 -24.43 13.35 5.12
C ALA A 51 -23.09 13.75 4.46
N ASP A 52 -22.73 15.04 4.51
CA ASP A 52 -21.51 15.59 3.94
C ASP A 52 -20.25 15.27 4.75
N ASP A 53 -20.39 14.81 6.00
CA ASP A 53 -19.26 14.40 6.85
C ASP A 53 -18.74 13.01 6.51
N TYR A 54 -19.49 12.26 5.71
CA TYR A 54 -19.12 10.93 5.30
C TYR A 54 -18.44 10.90 3.93
N ILE A 55 -17.38 10.11 3.84
CA ILE A 55 -16.62 9.86 2.61
C ILE A 55 -17.04 8.50 2.05
N THR A 56 -17.68 8.50 0.88
CA THR A 56 -18.25 7.31 0.25
C THR A 56 -17.33 6.63 -0.77
N ASN A 57 -16.40 7.36 -1.39
CA ASN A 57 -15.54 6.86 -2.48
C ASN A 57 -14.05 6.79 -2.09
N ALA A 58 -13.76 6.46 -0.83
CA ALA A 58 -12.40 6.46 -0.28
C ALA A 58 -11.41 5.59 -1.07
N GLN A 59 -11.85 4.44 -1.60
CA GLN A 59 -11.02 3.56 -2.43
C GLN A 59 -10.48 4.26 -3.68
N GLU A 60 -11.38 4.88 -4.46
CA GLU A 60 -11.00 5.53 -5.72
C GLU A 60 -10.16 6.80 -5.47
N VAL A 61 -10.46 7.51 -4.38
CA VAL A 61 -9.64 8.65 -3.96
C VAL A 61 -8.19 8.22 -3.73
N ILE A 62 -7.96 7.15 -2.96
CA ILE A 62 -6.60 6.64 -2.70
C ILE A 62 -5.96 6.14 -4.00
N ARG A 63 -6.69 5.34 -4.79
CA ARG A 63 -6.18 4.77 -6.04
C ARG A 63 -5.67 5.83 -7.01
N LEU A 64 -6.38 6.95 -7.13
CA LEU A 64 -6.04 8.04 -8.07
C LEU A 64 -5.00 9.02 -7.53
N THR A 65 -4.85 9.14 -6.21
CA THR A 65 -3.96 10.15 -5.60
C THR A 65 -2.65 9.58 -5.06
N VAL A 66 -2.50 8.25 -5.02
CA VAL A 66 -1.24 7.61 -4.68
C VAL A 66 -0.18 7.95 -5.71
N ASN A 67 0.92 8.53 -5.23
CA ASN A 67 2.07 8.87 -6.03
C ASN A 67 3.23 7.91 -5.78
N ARG A 68 3.35 7.37 -4.55
CA ARG A 68 4.39 6.40 -4.19
C ARG A 68 3.87 5.37 -3.20
N ALA A 69 4.29 4.12 -3.37
CA ALA A 69 4.08 3.05 -2.41
C ALA A 69 5.37 2.23 -2.26
N SER A 70 5.69 1.81 -1.04
CA SER A 70 6.78 0.86 -0.81
C SER A 70 6.34 -0.56 -1.13
N ILE A 71 7.29 -1.38 -1.59
CA ILE A 71 7.08 -2.81 -1.79
C ILE A 71 7.19 -3.50 -0.42
N PRO A 72 6.27 -4.41 -0.08
CA PRO A 72 6.34 -5.13 1.17
C PRO A 72 7.46 -6.15 1.20
N HIS A 73 8.23 -6.10 2.28
CA HIS A 73 9.31 -7.02 2.57
C HIS A 73 9.10 -7.66 3.95
N PHE A 74 9.59 -8.88 4.10
CA PHE A 74 9.69 -9.52 5.40
C PHE A 74 11.12 -9.96 5.63
N GLU A 75 11.53 -9.90 6.88
CA GLU A 75 12.84 -10.35 7.33
C GLU A 75 12.65 -11.58 8.23
N LEU A 76 13.60 -12.50 8.17
CA LEU A 76 13.67 -13.65 9.07
C LEU A 76 14.76 -13.36 10.09
N ALA A 77 14.42 -13.39 11.38
CA ALA A 77 15.42 -13.25 12.43
C ALA A 77 16.37 -14.45 12.44
N ASP A 78 17.65 -14.23 12.77
CA ASP A 78 18.62 -15.33 12.90
C ASP A 78 18.62 -15.92 14.31
N ILE A 79 18.46 -17.23 14.42
CA ILE A 79 18.66 -17.99 15.66
C ILE A 79 20.02 -18.68 15.58
N SER A 80 20.97 -18.23 16.40
CA SER A 80 22.31 -18.80 16.43
C SER A 80 22.46 -19.82 17.57
N ILE A 81 23.01 -21.00 17.25
CA ILE A 81 23.34 -22.06 18.21
C ILE A 81 24.84 -22.33 18.12
N ARG A 82 25.54 -22.24 19.25
CA ARG A 82 26.98 -22.54 19.32
C ARG A 82 27.21 -24.03 19.39
N LYS A 83 28.12 -24.54 18.56
CA LYS A 83 28.58 -25.93 18.57
C LYS A 83 30.12 -25.95 18.63
N GLY A 84 30.67 -26.03 19.84
CA GLY A 84 32.11 -25.91 20.07
C GLY A 84 32.60 -24.50 19.72
N ASN A 85 33.60 -24.41 18.82
CA ASN A 85 34.15 -23.13 18.35
C ASN A 85 33.43 -22.55 17.12
N SER A 86 32.36 -23.21 16.62
CA SER A 86 31.57 -22.70 15.49
C SER A 86 30.16 -22.30 15.90
N VAL A 87 29.53 -21.47 15.06
CA VAL A 87 28.16 -21.00 15.21
C VAL A 87 27.35 -21.49 14.02
N VAL A 88 26.23 -22.15 14.29
CA VAL A 88 25.25 -22.57 13.28
C VAL A 88 24.03 -21.67 13.38
N TYR A 89 23.54 -21.19 12.25
CA TYR A 89 22.38 -20.30 12.17
C TYR A 89 21.14 -21.07 11.69
N TYR A 90 20.00 -20.74 12.28
CA TYR A 90 18.67 -21.25 11.94
C TYR A 90 17.73 -20.08 11.69
N ALA A 91 16.76 -20.25 10.79
CA ALA A 91 15.75 -19.24 10.54
C ALA A 91 14.78 -19.13 11.73
N GLY A 92 14.58 -17.91 12.22
CA GLY A 92 13.71 -17.55 13.31
C GLY A 92 12.37 -16.97 12.86
N VAL A 93 11.79 -16.12 13.71
CA VAL A 93 10.44 -15.57 13.50
C VAL A 93 10.46 -14.54 12.36
N PRO A 94 9.51 -14.62 11.40
CA PRO A 94 9.36 -13.61 10.37
C PRO A 94 8.78 -12.31 10.93
N THR A 95 9.35 -11.18 10.52
CA THR A 95 8.85 -9.84 10.83
C THR A 95 8.54 -9.09 9.54
N PHE A 96 7.32 -8.56 9.43
CA PHE A 96 6.91 -7.73 8.29
C PHE A 96 7.30 -6.26 8.53
N SER A 97 7.97 -5.66 7.55
CA SER A 97 8.41 -4.28 7.63
C SER A 97 7.23 -3.31 7.48
N GLU A 98 7.40 -2.10 8.01
CA GLU A 98 6.44 -1.01 7.76
C GLU A 98 6.40 -0.65 6.28
N GLN A 99 5.22 -0.36 5.77
CA GLN A 99 5.01 0.16 4.43
C GLN A 99 4.80 1.67 4.48
N THR A 100 5.23 2.37 3.46
CA THR A 100 5.00 3.81 3.29
C THR A 100 4.21 4.05 2.02
N ILE A 101 3.11 4.77 2.14
CA ILE A 101 2.34 5.28 1.01
C ILE A 101 2.41 6.81 1.03
N GLU A 102 2.61 7.43 -0.13
CA GLU A 102 2.58 8.89 -0.30
C GLU A 102 1.47 9.24 -1.29
N LEU A 103 0.59 10.15 -0.86
CA LEU A 103 -0.52 10.65 -1.66
C LEU A 103 -0.32 12.15 -1.89
N ASP A 104 -0.72 12.62 -3.07
CA ASP A 104 -0.84 14.05 -3.32
C ASP A 104 -2.10 14.60 -2.62
N ASP A 105 -1.95 15.71 -1.90
CA ASP A 105 -3.05 16.33 -1.14
C ASP A 105 -3.97 17.12 -2.07
N MET A 106 -5.09 16.48 -2.45
CA MET A 106 -6.04 17.03 -3.40
C MET A 106 -7.25 17.58 -2.65
N ILE A 107 -7.45 18.90 -2.68
CA ILE A 107 -8.55 19.58 -1.96
C ILE A 107 -9.92 19.01 -2.37
N GLY A 108 -10.16 18.82 -3.68
CA GLY A 108 -11.45 18.33 -4.19
C GLY A 108 -11.68 16.84 -3.94
N ALA A 109 -10.61 16.03 -3.92
CA ALA A 109 -10.71 14.59 -3.69
C ALA A 109 -10.67 14.21 -2.20
N GLN A 110 -10.27 15.15 -1.32
CA GLN A 110 -10.17 14.94 0.12
C GLN A 110 -9.25 13.77 0.51
N SER A 111 -8.14 13.57 -0.23
CA SER A 111 -7.21 12.46 -0.01
C SER A 111 -6.63 12.43 1.41
N LYS A 112 -6.30 13.61 1.95
CA LYS A 112 -5.90 13.76 3.35
C LYS A 112 -7.00 13.27 4.31
N ALA A 113 -8.23 13.73 4.12
CA ALA A 113 -9.34 13.41 5.03
C ALA A 113 -9.64 11.90 5.06
N VAL A 114 -9.45 11.20 3.93
CA VAL A 114 -9.56 9.74 3.86
C VAL A 114 -8.52 9.07 4.77
N LEU A 115 -7.25 9.47 4.70
CA LEU A 115 -6.19 8.88 5.53
C LEU A 115 -6.39 9.18 7.01
N GLU A 116 -6.81 10.40 7.35
CA GLU A 116 -7.15 10.79 8.71
C GLU A 116 -8.35 9.97 9.23
N ALA A 117 -9.40 9.80 8.44
CA ALA A 117 -10.55 8.99 8.80
C ALA A 117 -10.19 7.52 9.01
N LEU A 118 -9.37 6.93 8.13
CA LEU A 118 -8.86 5.56 8.30
C LEU A 118 -8.05 5.41 9.60
N LYS A 119 -7.22 6.40 9.93
CA LYS A 119 -6.45 6.42 11.18
C LYS A 119 -7.36 6.59 12.41
N ALA A 120 -8.37 7.47 12.34
CA ALA A 120 -9.31 7.74 13.41
C ALA A 120 -10.11 6.50 13.82
N ARG A 121 -10.33 5.54 12.90
CA ARG A 121 -10.96 4.25 13.24
C ARG A 121 -10.14 3.44 14.25
N ALA A 122 -8.80 3.55 14.23
CA ALA A 122 -7.97 2.88 15.22
C ALA A 122 -8.01 3.62 16.57
N TYR A 123 -7.87 4.93 16.52
CA TYR A 123 -7.96 5.80 17.68
C TYR A 123 -8.39 7.20 17.27
N ASP A 124 -9.52 7.65 17.82
CA ASP A 124 -10.06 8.98 17.59
C ASP A 124 -9.63 9.93 18.71
N ILE A 125 -9.01 11.04 18.32
CA ILE A 125 -8.38 11.97 19.25
C ILE A 125 -9.39 12.93 19.88
N SER A 126 -10.53 13.18 19.23
CA SER A 126 -11.57 14.08 19.78
C SER A 126 -12.36 13.38 20.88
N THR A 127 -12.66 12.09 20.70
CA THR A 127 -13.48 11.31 21.63
C THR A 127 -12.69 10.45 22.61
N ASP A 128 -11.36 10.34 22.42
CA ASP A 128 -10.45 9.46 23.17
C ASP A 128 -10.89 7.98 23.17
N LYS A 129 -11.53 7.56 22.06
CA LYS A 129 -12.05 6.20 21.89
C LYS A 129 -11.16 5.40 20.94
N GLY A 130 -10.78 4.19 21.39
CA GLY A 130 -10.12 3.20 20.55
C GLY A 130 -11.12 2.32 19.82
N GLY A 131 -10.89 2.06 18.53
CA GLY A 131 -11.69 1.13 17.74
C GLY A 131 -11.26 -0.32 17.90
N ARG A 132 -12.14 -1.26 17.52
CA ARG A 132 -11.81 -2.69 17.53
C ARG A 132 -10.95 -3.03 16.31
N ALA A 133 -10.06 -4.02 16.47
CA ALA A 133 -9.16 -4.46 15.40
C ALA A 133 -9.87 -4.91 14.13
N ILE A 134 -11.06 -5.50 14.25
CA ILE A 134 -11.87 -5.88 13.09
C ILE A 134 -12.41 -4.67 12.32
N ASP A 135 -12.61 -3.54 12.99
CA ASP A 135 -13.20 -2.36 12.39
C ASP A 135 -12.13 -1.52 11.69
N TYR A 136 -10.98 -1.28 12.31
CA TYR A 136 -9.96 -0.40 11.73
C TYR A 136 -8.99 -1.10 10.78
N LYS A 137 -8.87 -2.43 10.83
CA LYS A 137 -7.99 -3.16 9.91
C LYS A 137 -8.69 -3.37 8.57
N PHE A 138 -7.96 -3.09 7.49
CA PHE A 138 -8.42 -3.26 6.12
C PHE A 138 -7.45 -4.11 5.31
N ASN A 139 -7.91 -4.66 4.19
CA ASN A 139 -7.05 -5.36 3.24
C ASN A 139 -6.73 -4.43 2.07
N ALA A 140 -5.56 -4.59 1.46
CA ALA A 140 -5.15 -3.79 0.32
C ALA A 140 -4.33 -4.62 -0.66
N ASN A 141 -4.33 -4.22 -1.92
CA ASN A 141 -3.58 -4.83 -3.00
C ASN A 141 -2.69 -3.78 -3.65
N LEU A 142 -1.38 -4.05 -3.71
CA LEU A 142 -0.44 -3.32 -4.55
C LEU A 142 -0.27 -4.12 -5.84
N VAL A 143 -0.64 -3.56 -6.99
CA VAL A 143 -0.61 -4.26 -8.27
C VAL A 143 0.35 -3.54 -9.22
N GLU A 144 1.25 -4.31 -9.83
CA GLU A 144 2.17 -3.86 -10.87
C GLU A 144 1.64 -4.27 -12.25
N TYR A 145 1.71 -3.34 -13.20
CA TYR A 145 1.19 -3.47 -14.55
C TYR A 145 2.31 -3.39 -15.59
N THR A 146 2.10 -4.04 -16.73
CA THR A 146 2.86 -3.75 -17.95
C THR A 146 2.48 -2.38 -18.53
N SER A 147 3.25 -1.91 -19.52
CA SER A 147 2.88 -0.73 -20.32
C SER A 147 1.50 -0.84 -20.96
N ASP A 148 1.05 -2.08 -21.19
CA ASP A 148 -0.20 -2.39 -21.88
C ASP A 148 -1.34 -2.67 -20.87
N HIS A 149 -1.13 -2.28 -19.60
CA HIS A 149 -2.08 -2.42 -18.50
C HIS A 149 -2.49 -3.88 -18.20
N VAL A 150 -1.58 -4.83 -18.44
CA VAL A 150 -1.74 -6.22 -18.02
C VAL A 150 -1.10 -6.41 -16.65
N LYS A 151 -1.81 -7.03 -15.70
CA LYS A 151 -1.28 -7.34 -14.37
C LYS A 151 -0.12 -8.34 -14.49
N VAL A 152 0.98 -8.08 -13.82
CA VAL A 152 2.18 -8.96 -13.85
C VAL A 152 2.43 -9.57 -12.48
N ARG A 153 2.50 -8.70 -11.47
CA ARG A 153 2.81 -9.05 -10.09
C ARG A 153 1.94 -8.19 -9.19
N GLY A 154 1.60 -8.73 -8.03
CA GLY A 154 0.98 -7.95 -6.98
C GLY A 154 1.42 -8.39 -5.60
N TRP A 155 0.97 -7.65 -4.61
CA TRP A 155 1.11 -7.99 -3.21
C TRP A 155 -0.22 -7.78 -2.53
N LYS A 156 -0.75 -8.86 -1.96
CA LYS A 156 -1.92 -8.84 -1.11
C LYS A 156 -1.49 -8.53 0.31
N LEU A 157 -1.91 -7.38 0.81
CA LEU A 157 -1.65 -6.88 2.15
C LEU A 157 -2.88 -7.15 3.04
N ILE A 158 -2.67 -7.90 4.12
CA ILE A 158 -3.75 -8.36 5.00
C ILE A 158 -3.62 -7.67 6.36
N GLY A 159 -4.76 -7.19 6.89
CA GLY A 159 -4.83 -6.61 8.23
C GLY A 159 -4.06 -5.30 8.36
N CYS A 160 -4.12 -4.47 7.33
CA CYS A 160 -3.45 -3.17 7.27
C CYS A 160 -4.12 -2.14 8.18
N TRP A 161 -3.32 -1.28 8.78
CA TRP A 161 -3.78 -0.10 9.51
C TRP A 161 -2.71 1.00 9.46
N ILE A 162 -3.14 2.25 9.59
CA ILE A 162 -2.24 3.41 9.53
C ILE A 162 -1.64 3.65 10.91
N ARG A 163 -0.32 3.52 11.02
CA ARG A 163 0.44 3.77 12.26
C ARG A 163 0.71 5.25 12.46
N SER A 164 1.19 5.92 11.42
CA SER A 164 1.49 7.34 11.47
C SER A 164 1.09 8.03 10.16
N LEU A 165 0.82 9.32 10.28
CA LEU A 165 0.51 10.21 9.18
C LEU A 165 1.44 11.42 9.34
N GLN A 166 2.12 11.79 8.26
CA GLN A 166 2.99 12.96 8.20
C GLN A 166 2.54 13.83 7.03
N GLU A 167 2.45 15.14 7.29
CA GLU A 167 2.04 16.13 6.31
C GLU A 167 3.22 17.06 6.04
N SER A 168 3.29 17.60 4.81
CA SER A 168 4.19 18.71 4.53
C SER A 168 3.76 19.98 5.30
N ASP A 169 4.77 20.73 5.75
CA ASP A 169 4.61 22.04 6.39
C ASP A 169 4.05 23.09 5.41
N TYR A 170 3.42 24.13 5.95
CA TYR A 170 2.97 25.27 5.17
C TYR A 170 4.09 26.28 5.00
N ASN A 171 4.54 26.47 3.75
CA ASN A 171 5.52 27.48 3.39
C ASN A 171 4.92 28.43 2.35
N LYS A 172 4.92 29.74 2.63
CA LYS A 172 4.43 30.76 1.68
C LYS A 172 5.46 31.13 0.61
N GLU A 173 6.71 30.72 0.77
CA GLU A 173 7.81 31.05 -0.14
C GLU A 173 8.00 30.01 -1.25
N GLU A 174 7.44 28.81 -1.09
CA GLU A 174 7.59 27.69 -2.01
C GLU A 174 6.24 27.32 -2.65
N ASP A 175 6.26 27.09 -3.97
CA ASP A 175 5.11 26.65 -4.77
C ASP A 175 5.23 25.16 -5.14
N SER A 176 5.44 24.31 -4.12
CA SER A 176 5.56 22.86 -4.30
C SER A 176 4.24 22.15 -4.01
N LEU A 177 3.95 21.07 -4.76
CA LEU A 177 2.80 20.22 -4.50
C LEU A 177 2.87 19.63 -3.08
N ARG A 178 1.77 19.76 -2.35
CA ARG A 178 1.64 19.23 -0.99
C ARG A 178 1.40 17.73 -1.04
N ARG A 179 2.11 16.99 -0.18
CA ARG A 179 1.98 15.54 -0.06
C ARG A 179 1.69 15.13 1.36
N VAL A 180 1.02 14.01 1.50
CA VAL A 180 0.75 13.35 2.77
C VAL A 180 1.34 11.95 2.70
N SER A 181 2.23 11.62 3.63
CA SER A 181 2.81 10.29 3.75
C SER A 181 2.19 9.55 4.93
N ALA A 182 1.77 8.31 4.69
CA ALA A 182 1.22 7.43 5.72
C ALA A 182 2.10 6.20 5.85
N SER A 183 2.38 5.83 7.10
CA SER A 183 3.09 4.61 7.43
C SER A 183 2.07 3.52 7.81
N VAL A 184 2.01 2.46 7.00
CA VAL A 184 1.02 1.39 7.08
C VAL A 184 1.69 0.15 7.62
N ARG A 185 1.11 -0.43 8.67
CA ARG A 185 1.51 -1.73 9.21
C ARG A 185 0.54 -2.78 8.70
N CYS A 186 1.08 -3.86 8.15
CA CYS A 186 0.31 -5.02 7.75
C CYS A 186 0.64 -6.20 8.67
N ASP A 187 -0.34 -7.07 8.89
CA ASP A 187 -0.11 -8.32 9.62
C ASP A 187 0.62 -9.33 8.73
N ARG A 188 0.29 -9.33 7.42
CA ARG A 188 0.91 -10.19 6.40
C ARG A 188 0.95 -9.50 5.04
N ALA A 189 1.97 -9.81 4.27
CA ALA A 189 2.05 -9.46 2.86
C ALA A 189 2.36 -10.72 2.04
N ILE A 190 1.55 -11.01 1.02
CA ILE A 190 1.66 -12.21 0.19
C ILE A 190 1.92 -11.78 -1.25
N PRO A 191 3.03 -12.19 -1.89
CA PRO A 191 3.27 -11.91 -3.29
C PRO A 191 2.35 -12.76 -4.18
N GLU A 192 1.76 -12.12 -5.18
CA GLU A 192 0.91 -12.73 -6.20
C GLU A 192 1.55 -12.54 -7.59
N TYR A 193 1.36 -13.54 -8.46
CA TYR A 193 1.86 -13.56 -9.83
C TYR A 193 0.68 -13.89 -10.76
N TYR A 194 0.57 -13.15 -11.86
CA TYR A 194 -0.52 -13.27 -12.83
C TYR A 194 -0.02 -13.83 -14.18
#